data_AF-A0A1H9XSH3-F1
#
_entry.id   AF-A0A1H9XSH3-F1
#
_cell.length_a   1.000
_cell.length_b   1.000
_cell.length_c   1.000
_cell.angle_alpha   90.00
_cell.angle_beta   90.00
_cell.angle_gamma   90.00
#
_symmetry.space_group_name_H-M   'P 1'
#
loop_
_entity.id
_entity.type
_entity.pdbx_description
1 polymer ?
#
loop_
_entity_poly.entity_id
_entity_poly.type
_entity_poly.pdbx_seq_one_letter_code
_entity_poly.pdbx_strand_id
1 'polypeptide(L)'
;MCVRALPDVDGAALVFYSDLRAQELVGASDQWAAGIEEAQYTVGEGPGFASVAAHGPVLVPDLSFEEVRWPLFAGTARGAGLAAAFFFPLQIGAMLLGTLGLYRRRPGVPAAEFVFEAALLADLISHKLLLQNEQMANEERIWLETSYQDVNMATGMLAVLLRISLEHAFLRLRAHAFATGRSVVDVAGDVLARRLPLDRLTD
;
A
#
# COMPACT_ATOMS: atom_id res chain seq x y z
N MET A 1 8.48 -8.18 12.69
CA MET A 1 7.84 -9.23 13.52
C MET A 1 7.33 -10.36 12.65
N CYS A 2 6.51 -10.07 11.63
CA CYS A 2 5.90 -11.06 10.74
C CYS A 2 6.92 -11.97 10.02
N VAL A 3 7.97 -11.41 9.41
CA VAL A 3 9.03 -12.19 8.71
C VAL A 3 9.77 -13.17 9.64
N ARG A 4 9.83 -12.88 10.95
CA ARG A 4 10.42 -13.81 11.93
C ARG A 4 9.43 -14.86 12.44
N ALA A 5 8.13 -14.57 12.37
CA ALA A 5 7.07 -15.42 12.89
C ALA A 5 6.56 -16.43 11.84
N LEU A 6 6.61 -16.06 10.56
CA LEU A 6 6.14 -16.90 9.46
C LEU A 6 7.33 -17.36 8.62
N PRO A 7 7.73 -18.65 8.73
CA PRO A 7 8.70 -19.21 7.80
C PRO A 7 8.15 -19.13 6.36
N ASP A 8 9.05 -19.01 5.38
CA ASP A 8 8.72 -18.82 3.96
C ASP A 8 8.14 -17.45 3.58
N VAL A 9 8.32 -16.40 4.39
CA VAL A 9 8.06 -15.01 3.97
C VAL A 9 9.39 -14.29 3.77
N ASP A 10 9.57 -13.69 2.59
CA ASP A 10 10.78 -12.91 2.27
C ASP A 10 10.63 -11.44 2.67
N GLY A 11 9.39 -10.94 2.73
CA GLY A 11 9.10 -9.57 3.14
C GLY A 11 7.65 -9.40 3.60
N ALA A 12 7.40 -8.38 4.42
CA ALA A 12 6.06 -8.06 4.92
C ALA A 12 5.87 -6.55 5.01
N ALA A 13 4.65 -6.08 4.76
CA ALA A 13 4.30 -4.68 4.95
C ALA A 13 2.92 -4.54 5.58
N LEU A 14 2.72 -3.41 6.26
CA LEU A 14 1.48 -3.06 6.93
C LEU A 14 1.00 -1.73 6.39
N VAL A 15 -0.19 -1.71 5.81
CA VAL A 15 -0.84 -0.50 5.32
C VAL A 15 -2.08 -0.23 6.15
N PHE A 16 -2.26 1.02 6.55
CA PHE A 16 -3.43 1.51 7.26
C PHE A 16 -4.25 2.44 6.37
N TYR A 17 -5.57 2.40 6.51
CA TYR A 17 -6.50 3.28 5.81
C TYR A 17 -7.15 4.18 6.86
N SER A 18 -6.73 5.45 6.95
CA SER A 18 -7.29 6.38 7.95
C SER A 18 -8.68 6.91 7.55
N ASP A 19 -8.91 7.00 6.25
CA ASP A 19 -10.17 7.28 5.58
C ASP A 19 -10.15 6.52 4.26
N LEU A 20 -11.30 6.33 3.60
CA LEU A 20 -11.48 5.62 2.32
C LEU A 20 -10.53 6.03 1.17
N ARG A 21 -9.67 7.04 1.38
CA ARG A 21 -8.83 7.70 0.38
C ARG A 21 -7.35 7.83 0.78
N ALA A 22 -7.00 7.65 2.06
CA ALA A 22 -5.63 7.83 2.55
C ALA A 22 -5.06 6.48 3.02
N GLN A 23 -4.32 5.82 2.12
CA GLN A 23 -3.39 4.76 2.52
C GLN A 23 -2.21 5.41 3.22
N GLU A 24 -1.73 4.77 4.28
CA GLU A 24 -0.46 5.08 4.93
C GLU A 24 0.30 3.76 5.12
N LEU A 25 1.54 3.68 4.63
CA LEU A 25 2.43 2.58 4.94
C LEU A 25 2.89 2.73 6.40
N VAL A 26 2.35 1.89 7.29
CA VAL A 26 2.66 1.91 8.72
C VAL A 26 4.04 1.29 8.98
N GLY A 27 4.45 0.35 8.15
CA GLY A 27 5.78 -0.21 8.23
C GLY A 27 6.01 -1.33 7.23
N ALA A 28 7.27 -1.56 6.89
CA ALA A 28 7.72 -2.66 6.06
C ALA A 28 8.90 -3.38 6.72
N SER A 29 9.11 -4.64 6.38
CA SER A 29 10.25 -5.43 6.87
C SER A 29 11.58 -4.92 6.32
N ASP A 30 11.57 -4.41 5.10
CA ASP A 30 12.72 -3.89 4.37
C ASP A 30 12.24 -2.96 3.23
N GLN A 31 13.20 -2.35 2.53
CA GLN A 31 12.93 -1.45 1.41
C GLN A 31 12.26 -2.18 0.22
N TRP A 32 12.53 -3.47 0.04
CA TRP A 32 11.91 -4.25 -1.03
C TRP A 32 10.40 -4.39 -0.80
N ALA A 33 9.98 -4.80 0.40
CA ALA A 33 8.57 -4.85 0.78
C ALA A 33 7.87 -3.49 0.69
N ALA A 34 8.54 -2.40 1.10
CA ALA A 34 8.02 -1.05 0.96
C ALA A 34 7.79 -0.68 -0.52
N GLY A 35 8.75 -0.98 -1.39
CA GLY A 35 8.64 -0.73 -2.83
C GLY A 35 7.53 -1.52 -3.51
N ILE A 36 7.20 -2.73 -3.03
CA ILE A 36 6.05 -3.49 -3.52
C ILE A 36 4.72 -2.81 -3.18
N GLU A 37 4.56 -2.28 -1.95
CA GLU A 37 3.37 -1.51 -1.58
C GLU A 37 3.27 -0.20 -2.36
N GLU A 38 4.39 0.48 -2.55
CA GLU A 38 4.46 1.70 -3.35
C GLU A 38 4.10 1.44 -4.82
N ALA A 39 4.48 0.29 -5.37
CA ALA A 39 4.07 -0.13 -6.71
C ALA A 39 2.55 -0.25 -6.79
N GLN A 40 1.89 -0.95 -5.85
CA GLN A 40 0.42 -1.01 -5.78
C GLN A 40 -0.17 0.38 -5.70
N TYR A 41 0.32 1.22 -4.78
CA TYR A 41 -0.20 2.56 -4.55
C TYR A 41 -0.10 3.45 -5.80
N THR A 42 1.04 3.39 -6.50
CA THR A 42 1.29 4.16 -7.73
C THR A 42 0.34 3.73 -8.85
N VAL A 43 0.25 2.43 -9.14
CA VAL A 43 -0.58 1.89 -10.24
C VAL A 43 -2.06 1.80 -9.88
N GLY A 44 -2.41 1.78 -8.60
CA GLY A 44 -3.77 1.78 -8.05
C GLY A 44 -4.55 0.51 -8.30
N GLU A 45 -3.83 -0.58 -8.54
CA GLU A 45 -4.37 -1.93 -8.63
C GLU A 45 -3.41 -2.89 -7.92
N GLY A 46 -3.89 -4.09 -7.63
CA GLY A 46 -3.11 -5.10 -6.95
C GLY A 46 -3.90 -5.90 -5.92
N PRO A 47 -3.31 -6.98 -5.41
CA PRO A 47 -3.94 -7.87 -4.44
C PRO A 47 -4.33 -7.19 -3.12
N GLY A 48 -3.61 -6.15 -2.68
CA GLY A 48 -3.96 -5.37 -1.49
C GLY A 48 -5.31 -4.66 -1.64
N PHE A 49 -5.51 -3.96 -2.76
CA PHE A 49 -6.81 -3.32 -3.05
C PHE A 49 -7.93 -4.34 -3.19
N ALA A 50 -7.65 -5.49 -3.81
CA ALA A 50 -8.64 -6.56 -3.93
C ALA A 50 -9.03 -7.15 -2.57
N SER A 51 -8.08 -7.26 -1.64
CA SER A 51 -8.34 -7.73 -0.27
C SER A 51 -9.22 -6.77 0.51
N VAL A 52 -8.95 -5.46 0.38
CA VAL A 52 -9.78 -4.38 0.92
C VAL A 52 -11.21 -4.44 0.36
N ALA A 53 -11.35 -4.50 -0.97
CA ALA A 53 -12.66 -4.52 -1.61
C ALA A 53 -13.48 -5.74 -1.21
N ALA A 54 -12.83 -6.91 -1.09
CA ALA A 54 -13.48 -8.17 -0.73
C ALA A 54 -13.76 -8.34 0.77
N HIS A 55 -13.19 -7.49 1.64
CA HIS A 55 -13.17 -7.69 3.11
C HIS A 55 -12.67 -9.09 3.48
N GLY A 56 -11.65 -9.57 2.77
CA GLY A 56 -11.19 -10.95 2.87
C GLY A 56 -9.76 -11.14 2.38
N PRO A 57 -9.13 -12.27 2.74
CA PRO A 57 -7.78 -12.56 2.30
C PRO A 57 -7.72 -12.77 0.79
N VAL A 58 -6.65 -12.28 0.17
CA VAL A 58 -6.32 -12.53 -1.24
C VAL A 58 -4.97 -13.22 -1.30
N LEU A 59 -4.97 -14.44 -1.84
CA LEU A 59 -3.78 -15.26 -1.96
C LEU A 59 -3.38 -15.35 -3.42
N VAL A 60 -2.19 -14.85 -3.75
CA VAL A 60 -1.59 -14.90 -5.07
C VAL A 60 -0.35 -15.79 -4.99
N PRO A 61 -0.50 -17.11 -5.22
CA PRO A 61 0.62 -18.04 -5.09
C PRO A 61 1.63 -17.90 -6.23
N ASP A 62 1.23 -17.37 -7.38
CA ASP A 62 2.12 -17.09 -8.50
C ASP A 62 1.60 -15.88 -9.29
N LEU A 63 2.34 -14.79 -9.20
CA LEU A 63 2.01 -13.51 -9.80
C LEU A 63 2.07 -13.53 -11.34
N SER A 64 2.74 -14.53 -11.94
CA SER A 64 2.84 -14.63 -13.40
C SER A 64 1.51 -14.91 -14.10
N PHE A 65 0.50 -15.40 -13.35
CA PHE A 65 -0.85 -15.64 -13.87
C PHE A 65 -1.81 -14.46 -13.66
N GLU A 66 -1.38 -13.39 -13.00
CA GLU A 66 -2.25 -12.28 -12.62
C GLU A 66 -2.17 -11.07 -13.57
N GLU A 67 -1.44 -11.18 -14.70
CA GLU A 67 -1.27 -10.09 -15.67
C GLU A 67 -2.60 -9.61 -16.29
N VAL A 68 -3.61 -10.48 -16.38
CA VAL A 68 -4.95 -10.07 -16.86
C VAL A 68 -5.71 -9.30 -15.79
N ARG A 69 -5.52 -9.66 -14.51
CA ARG A 69 -6.25 -9.07 -13.39
C ARG A 69 -5.66 -7.74 -12.94
N TRP A 70 -4.33 -7.66 -12.92
CA TRP A 70 -3.57 -6.48 -12.53
C TRP A 70 -2.38 -6.26 -13.48
N PRO A 71 -2.63 -5.83 -14.74
CA PRO A 71 -1.61 -5.73 -15.78
C PRO A 71 -0.43 -4.80 -15.43
N LEU A 72 -0.71 -3.66 -14.80
CA LEU A 72 0.30 -2.66 -14.43
C LEU A 72 1.08 -3.11 -13.18
N PHE A 73 0.37 -3.62 -12.18
CA PHE A 73 1.01 -4.09 -10.95
C PHE A 73 1.85 -5.34 -11.20
N ALA A 74 1.31 -6.36 -11.87
CA ALA A 74 1.99 -7.64 -12.08
C ALA A 74 3.31 -7.44 -12.83
N GLY A 75 3.33 -6.65 -13.91
CA GLY A 75 4.56 -6.35 -14.63
C GLY A 75 5.61 -5.64 -13.76
N THR A 76 5.20 -4.58 -13.06
CA THR A 76 6.08 -3.77 -12.20
C THR A 76 6.65 -4.59 -11.05
N ALA A 77 5.80 -5.32 -10.33
CA ALA A 77 6.18 -6.08 -9.16
C ALA A 77 7.02 -7.33 -9.51
N ARG A 78 6.73 -7.99 -10.65
CA ARG A 78 7.60 -9.07 -11.16
C ARG A 78 8.99 -8.54 -11.53
N GLY A 79 9.07 -7.37 -12.15
CA GLY A 79 10.34 -6.69 -12.44
C GLY A 79 11.16 -6.40 -11.17
N ALA A 80 10.48 -6.15 -10.05
CA ALA A 80 11.08 -6.00 -8.72
C ALA A 80 11.36 -7.33 -7.99
N GLY A 81 11.09 -8.48 -8.61
CA GLY A 81 11.36 -9.81 -8.07
C GLY A 81 10.27 -10.40 -7.18
N LEU A 82 9.05 -9.83 -7.16
CA LEU A 82 7.91 -10.44 -6.50
C LEU A 82 7.39 -11.64 -7.30
N ALA A 83 7.21 -12.78 -6.64
CA ALA A 83 6.68 -13.99 -7.26
C ALA A 83 5.34 -14.44 -6.65
N ALA A 84 5.14 -14.24 -5.35
CA ALA A 84 3.87 -14.52 -4.68
C ALA A 84 3.56 -13.45 -3.64
N ALA A 85 2.27 -13.20 -3.41
CA ALA A 85 1.82 -12.21 -2.45
C ALA A 85 0.52 -12.67 -1.74
N PHE A 86 0.45 -12.46 -0.44
CA PHE A 86 -0.68 -12.86 0.39
C PHE A 86 -1.11 -11.68 1.22
N PHE A 87 -2.36 -11.25 1.03
CA PHE A 87 -2.92 -10.10 1.69
C PHE A 87 -4.01 -10.53 2.65
N PHE A 88 -3.95 -10.00 3.86
CA PHE A 88 -4.92 -10.26 4.92
C PHE A 88 -5.48 -8.92 5.39
N PRO A 89 -6.81 -8.73 5.39
CA PRO A 89 -7.40 -7.49 5.88
C PRO A 89 -7.17 -7.37 7.38
N LEU A 90 -6.84 -6.16 7.84
CA LEU A 90 -6.84 -5.81 9.25
C LEU A 90 -8.23 -5.28 9.57
N GLN A 91 -9.06 -6.08 10.23
CA GLN A 91 -10.47 -5.76 10.43
C GLN A 91 -10.95 -6.13 11.82
N ILE A 92 -11.85 -5.33 12.36
CA ILE A 92 -12.56 -5.60 13.62
C ILE A 92 -14.05 -5.42 13.37
N GLY A 93 -14.79 -6.52 13.42
CA GLY A 93 -16.20 -6.53 13.00
C GLY A 93 -16.33 -6.08 11.55
N ALA A 94 -17.05 -4.98 11.31
CA ALA A 94 -17.23 -4.37 9.99
C ALA A 94 -16.21 -3.25 9.69
N MET A 95 -15.36 -2.88 10.65
CA MET A 95 -14.37 -1.82 10.47
C MET A 95 -13.10 -2.38 9.84
N LEU A 96 -12.77 -1.91 8.63
CA LEU A 96 -11.52 -2.22 7.97
C LEU A 96 -10.48 -1.13 8.30
N LEU A 97 -9.40 -1.54 8.95
CA LEU A 97 -8.32 -0.67 9.39
C LEU A 97 -7.17 -0.62 8.38
N GLY A 98 -6.95 -1.70 7.62
CA GLY A 98 -5.67 -1.90 6.95
C GLY A 98 -5.55 -3.21 6.20
N THR A 99 -4.34 -3.47 5.72
CA THR A 99 -3.94 -4.76 5.15
C THR A 99 -2.54 -5.14 5.62
N LEU A 100 -2.37 -6.41 5.97
CA LEU A 100 -1.06 -7.05 6.10
C LEU A 100 -0.72 -7.72 4.77
N GLY A 101 0.35 -7.27 4.12
CA GLY A 101 0.94 -7.90 2.94
C GLY A 101 2.12 -8.79 3.32
N LEU A 102 2.17 -10.00 2.78
CA LEU A 102 3.26 -10.96 2.92
C LEU A 102 3.76 -11.37 1.54
N TYR A 103 5.07 -11.30 1.31
CA TYR A 103 5.67 -11.46 -0.01
C TYR A 103 6.65 -12.62 -0.06
N ARG A 104 6.72 -13.25 -1.24
CA ARG A 104 7.74 -14.25 -1.58
C ARG A 104 8.40 -13.92 -2.91
N ARG A 105 9.69 -14.21 -3.00
CA ARG A 105 10.50 -14.20 -4.23
C ARG A 105 10.39 -15.50 -5.03
N ARG A 106 9.65 -16.49 -4.51
CA ARG A 106 9.38 -17.76 -5.15
C ARG A 106 7.87 -18.01 -5.22
N PRO A 107 7.35 -18.53 -6.34
CA PRO A 107 5.94 -18.91 -6.44
C PRO A 107 5.68 -20.14 -5.56
N GLY A 108 4.43 -20.33 -5.15
CA GLY A 108 3.98 -21.49 -4.41
C GLY A 108 2.68 -21.26 -3.65
N VAL A 109 1.83 -22.28 -3.68
CA VAL A 109 0.61 -22.31 -2.86
C VAL A 109 1.00 -22.35 -1.38
N PRO A 110 0.49 -21.43 -0.54
CA PRO A 110 0.78 -21.46 0.88
C PRO A 110 0.11 -22.69 1.51
N ALA A 111 0.81 -23.29 2.48
CA ALA A 111 0.22 -24.33 3.32
C ALA A 111 -0.97 -23.76 4.12
N ALA A 112 -1.92 -24.62 4.50
CA ALA A 112 -3.11 -24.18 5.24
C ALA A 112 -2.74 -23.57 6.60
N GLU A 113 -1.70 -24.11 7.23
CA GLU A 113 -1.13 -23.64 8.49
C GLU A 113 -0.61 -22.21 8.36
N PHE A 114 0.11 -21.91 7.27
CA PHE A 114 0.59 -20.56 6.98
C PHE A 114 -0.56 -19.56 6.86
N VAL A 115 -1.63 -19.92 6.13
CA VAL A 115 -2.79 -19.05 5.94
C VAL A 115 -3.48 -18.79 7.28
N PHE A 116 -3.61 -19.81 8.12
CA PHE A 116 -4.18 -19.69 9.46
C PHE A 116 -3.34 -18.78 10.37
N GLU A 117 -2.02 -18.99 10.43
CA GLU A 117 -1.11 -18.18 11.25
C GLU A 117 -1.06 -16.72 10.79
N ALA A 118 -1.04 -16.47 9.48
CA ALA A 118 -1.06 -15.13 8.92
C ALA A 118 -2.38 -14.40 9.23
N ALA A 119 -3.51 -15.10 9.16
CA ALA A 119 -4.81 -14.54 9.54
C ALA A 119 -4.87 -14.20 11.04
N LEU A 120 -4.34 -15.08 11.90
CA LEU A 120 -4.26 -14.81 13.35
C LEU A 120 -3.36 -13.60 13.64
N LEU A 121 -2.25 -13.47 12.92
CA LEU A 121 -1.36 -12.32 13.06
C LEU A 121 -2.04 -11.02 12.62
N ALA A 122 -2.80 -11.04 11.52
CA ALA A 122 -3.60 -9.90 11.07
C ALA A 122 -4.65 -9.48 12.12
N ASP A 123 -5.32 -10.44 12.76
CA ASP A 123 -6.29 -10.18 13.84
C ASP A 123 -5.62 -9.52 15.06
N LEU A 124 -4.50 -10.07 15.52
CA LEU A 124 -3.72 -9.50 16.62
C LEU A 124 -3.23 -8.08 16.32
N ILE A 125 -2.76 -7.82 15.10
CA ILE A 125 -2.35 -6.49 14.67
C ILE A 125 -3.55 -5.54 14.63
N SER A 126 -4.71 -5.99 14.15
CA SER A 126 -5.94 -5.20 14.11
C SER A 126 -6.32 -4.70 15.50
N HIS A 127 -6.36 -5.61 16.48
CA HIS A 127 -6.63 -5.26 17.88
C HIS A 127 -5.63 -4.26 18.45
N LYS A 128 -4.34 -4.42 18.13
CA LYS A 128 -3.30 -3.47 18.58
C LYS A 128 -3.47 -2.10 17.93
N LEU A 129 -3.77 -2.05 16.63
CA LEU A 129 -4.00 -0.79 15.90
C LEU A 129 -5.22 -0.05 16.42
N LEU A 130 -6.30 -0.75 16.79
CA LEU A 130 -7.47 -0.13 17.40
C LEU A 130 -7.14 0.59 18.71
N LEU A 131 -6.41 -0.10 19.60
CA LEU A 131 -5.97 0.48 20.87
C LEU A 131 -5.05 1.69 20.67
N GLN A 132 -4.16 1.62 19.67
CA GLN A 132 -3.29 2.75 19.32
C GLN A 132 -4.07 3.91 18.72
N ASN A 133 -5.10 3.67 17.90
CA ASN A 133 -5.95 4.72 17.36
C ASN A 133 -6.72 5.47 18.47
N GLU A 134 -7.22 4.75 19.48
CA GLU A 134 -7.85 5.36 20.66
C GLU A 134 -6.88 6.21 21.47
N GLN A 135 -5.60 5.82 21.56
CA GLN A 135 -4.55 6.56 22.27
C GLN A 135 -4.00 7.74 21.45
N MET A 136 -3.88 7.60 20.14
CA MET A 136 -3.41 8.64 19.21
C MET A 136 -4.46 9.74 18.94
N ALA A 137 -5.73 9.50 19.24
CA ALA A 137 -6.73 10.55 19.31
C ALA A 137 -6.44 11.56 20.46
N ASN A 138 -5.52 11.23 21.38
CA ASN A 138 -5.22 12.01 22.57
C ASN A 138 -3.80 12.65 22.58
N GLU A 139 -2.83 12.14 21.81
CA GLU A 139 -1.47 12.70 21.72
C GLU A 139 -0.84 12.57 20.32
N GLU A 140 0.04 13.52 19.99
CA GLU A 140 0.67 13.79 18.69
C GLU A 140 1.11 12.55 17.88
N ARG A 141 0.72 12.54 16.60
CA ARG A 141 1.05 11.53 15.58
C ARG A 141 2.54 11.17 15.61
N ILE A 142 2.85 9.91 15.87
CA ILE A 142 4.18 9.33 15.67
C ILE A 142 4.43 9.30 14.15
N TRP A 143 5.31 10.18 13.69
CA TRP A 143 5.75 10.28 12.30
C TRP A 143 6.55 9.02 11.93
N LEU A 144 6.01 8.21 11.01
CA LEU A 144 6.73 7.10 10.40
C LEU A 144 7.48 7.60 9.16
N GLU A 145 8.76 7.23 9.02
CA GLU A 145 9.68 7.63 7.94
C GLU A 145 9.23 7.26 6.51
N THR A 146 8.11 6.56 6.35
CA THR A 146 7.52 6.20 5.04
C THR A 146 6.02 6.45 5.00
N SER A 147 5.58 7.56 5.60
CA SER A 147 4.20 8.01 5.46
C SER A 147 3.97 8.59 4.06
N TYR A 148 2.87 8.21 3.39
CA TYR A 148 2.38 8.87 2.17
C TYR A 148 1.89 10.32 2.44
N GLN A 149 2.30 10.93 3.55
CA GLN A 149 2.06 12.32 3.91
C GLN A 149 2.47 13.29 2.81
N ASP A 150 3.64 13.11 2.21
CA ASP A 150 4.06 13.98 1.11
C ASP A 150 3.11 13.91 -0.07
N VAL A 151 2.57 12.72 -0.36
CA VAL A 151 1.55 12.50 -1.40
C VAL A 151 0.24 13.20 -1.03
N ASN A 152 -0.19 13.08 0.23
CA ASN A 152 -1.39 13.76 0.73
C ASN A 152 -1.22 15.30 0.69
N MET A 153 -0.06 15.83 1.09
CA MET A 153 0.25 17.25 1.05
C MET A 153 0.34 17.77 -0.39
N ALA A 154 1.02 17.06 -1.28
CA ALA A 154 1.11 17.40 -2.70
C ALA A 154 -0.29 17.40 -3.34
N THR A 155 -1.11 16.39 -3.03
CA THR A 155 -2.50 16.30 -3.48
C THR A 155 -3.31 17.52 -3.01
N GLY A 156 -3.20 17.90 -1.74
CA GLY A 156 -3.84 19.09 -1.19
C GLY A 156 -3.39 20.38 -1.87
N MET A 157 -2.08 20.53 -2.07
CA MET A 157 -1.50 21.67 -2.79
C MET A 157 -2.03 21.76 -4.22
N LEU A 158 -2.06 20.65 -4.96
CA LEU A 158 -2.56 20.60 -6.33
C LEU A 158 -4.05 20.88 -6.42
N ALA A 159 -4.86 20.37 -5.50
CA ALA A 159 -6.30 20.64 -5.46
C ALA A 159 -6.59 22.14 -5.34
N VAL A 160 -5.83 22.85 -4.48
CA VAL A 160 -5.93 24.31 -4.33
C VAL A 160 -5.43 25.05 -5.57
N LEU A 161 -4.25 24.69 -6.08
CA LEU A 161 -3.62 25.39 -7.21
C LEU A 161 -4.39 25.21 -8.52
N LEU A 162 -4.91 24.01 -8.77
CA LEU A 162 -5.63 23.66 -10.00
C LEU A 162 -7.15 23.85 -9.87
N ARG A 163 -7.66 24.18 -8.68
CA ARG A 163 -9.09 24.33 -8.37
C ARG A 163 -9.91 23.10 -8.75
N ILE A 164 -9.40 21.92 -8.41
CA ILE A 164 -10.03 20.62 -8.66
C ILE A 164 -10.27 19.89 -7.34
N SER A 165 -11.06 18.81 -7.37
CA SER A 165 -11.25 17.96 -6.19
C SER A 165 -9.94 17.28 -5.78
N LEU A 166 -9.80 16.94 -4.50
CA LEU A 166 -8.68 16.15 -4.00
C LEU A 166 -8.51 14.83 -4.78
N GLU A 167 -9.62 14.23 -5.18
CA GLU A 167 -9.64 13.00 -5.99
C GLU A 167 -9.02 13.22 -7.37
N HIS A 168 -9.41 14.29 -8.07
CA HIS A 168 -8.83 14.62 -9.37
C HIS A 168 -7.35 15.02 -9.24
N ALA A 169 -6.99 15.74 -8.18
CA ALA A 169 -5.58 16.09 -7.91
C ALA A 169 -4.72 14.85 -7.68
N PHE A 170 -5.21 13.90 -6.88
CA PHE A 170 -4.52 12.63 -6.63
C PHE A 170 -4.40 11.79 -7.89
N LEU A 171 -5.48 11.70 -8.69
CA LEU A 171 -5.47 11.00 -9.98
C LEU A 171 -4.42 11.58 -10.92
N ARG A 172 -4.27 12.92 -10.99
CA ARG A 172 -3.26 13.57 -11.83
C ARG A 172 -1.84 13.31 -11.34
N LEU A 173 -1.63 13.36 -10.03
CA LEU A 173 -0.35 13.03 -9.41
C LEU A 173 0.07 11.59 -9.75
N ARG A 174 -0.87 10.64 -9.62
CA ARG A 174 -0.68 9.23 -9.99
C ARG A 174 -0.48 9.02 -11.48
N ALA A 175 -1.27 9.67 -12.32
CA ALA A 175 -1.15 9.59 -13.77
C ALA A 175 0.23 10.07 -14.24
N HIS A 176 0.75 11.16 -13.67
CA HIS A 176 2.09 11.66 -13.96
C HIS A 176 3.19 10.69 -13.51
N ALA A 177 3.09 10.14 -12.29
CA ALA A 177 4.01 9.13 -11.78
C ALA A 177 4.05 7.91 -12.71
N PHE A 178 2.87 7.42 -13.10
CA PHE A 178 2.74 6.32 -14.05
C PHE A 178 3.36 6.64 -15.42
N ALA A 179 3.01 7.78 -16.03
CA ALA A 179 3.50 8.18 -17.34
C ALA A 179 5.02 8.38 -17.40
N THR A 180 5.65 8.69 -16.26
CA THR A 180 7.10 8.90 -16.15
C THR A 180 7.84 7.68 -15.60
N GLY A 181 7.14 6.60 -15.26
CA GLY A 181 7.73 5.41 -14.64
C GLY A 181 8.36 5.69 -13.28
N ARG A 182 7.87 6.71 -12.56
CA ARG A 182 8.38 7.14 -11.26
C ARG A 182 7.43 6.76 -10.15
N SER A 183 7.96 6.70 -8.92
CA SER A 183 7.13 6.61 -7.72
C SER A 183 6.25 7.86 -7.57
N VAL A 184 5.01 7.67 -7.12
CA VAL A 184 4.14 8.79 -6.73
C VAL A 184 4.68 9.57 -5.53
N VAL A 185 5.46 8.94 -4.64
CA VAL A 185 6.15 9.60 -3.53
C VAL A 185 7.23 10.54 -4.05
N ASP A 186 8.04 10.09 -5.02
CA ASP A 186 9.06 10.93 -5.65
C ASP A 186 8.43 12.13 -6.38
N VAL A 187 7.35 11.89 -7.11
CA VAL A 187 6.61 12.96 -7.81
C VAL A 187 5.99 13.94 -6.80
N ALA A 188 5.43 13.45 -5.70
CA ALA A 188 4.93 14.31 -4.63
C ALA A 188 6.04 15.17 -4.02
N GLY A 189 7.22 14.59 -3.76
CA GLY A 189 8.39 15.32 -3.29
C GLY A 189 8.82 16.43 -4.26
N ASP A 190 8.75 16.20 -5.57
CA ASP A 190 9.03 17.24 -6.58
C ASP A 190 7.96 18.33 -6.64
N VAL A 191 6.69 18.00 -6.43
CA VAL A 191 5.61 18.99 -6.33
C VAL A 191 5.81 19.89 -5.11
N LEU A 192 6.07 19.29 -3.94
CA LEU A 192 6.30 20.04 -2.70
C LEU A 192 7.54 20.93 -2.78
N ALA A 193 8.61 20.43 -3.41
CA ALA A 193 9.81 21.20 -3.68
C ALA A 193 9.69 22.18 -4.86
N ARG A 194 8.52 22.25 -5.53
CA ARG A 194 8.25 23.09 -6.71
C ARG A 194 9.22 22.86 -7.87
N ARG A 195 9.74 21.64 -7.99
CA ARG A 195 10.60 21.21 -9.11
C ARG A 195 9.79 20.72 -10.31
N LEU A 196 8.55 20.30 -10.09
CA LEU A 196 7.63 19.90 -11.15
C LEU A 196 6.69 21.07 -11.50
N PRO A 197 6.75 21.61 -12.73
CA PRO A 197 5.86 22.69 -13.12
C PRO A 197 4.42 22.18 -13.33
N LEU A 198 3.44 23.01 -12.97
CA LEU A 198 2.02 22.62 -12.86
C LEU A 198 1.38 22.25 -14.21
N ASP A 199 1.92 22.76 -15.31
CA ASP A 199 1.51 22.44 -16.68
C ASP A 199 1.74 20.96 -17.04
N ARG A 200 2.72 20.32 -16.40
CA ARG A 200 2.97 18.87 -16.54
C ARG A 200 1.97 17.99 -15.79
N LEU A 201 1.09 18.62 -15.00
CA LEU A 201 0.05 17.98 -14.20
C LEU A 201 -1.36 18.40 -14.66
N THR A 202 -1.49 19.05 -15.82
CA THR A 202 -2.79 19.53 -16.32
C THR A 202 -3.48 18.63 -17.34
N ASP A 203 -2.74 17.70 -17.97
CA ASP A 203 -3.22 16.84 -19.06
C ASP A 203 -3.47 15.39 -18.62
#